data_AF-A0A6N8XNE7-F1
#
_entry.id   AF-A0A6N8XNE7-F1
#
_cell.length_a   1.000
_cell.length_b   1.000
_cell.length_c   1.000
_cell.angle_alpha   90.00
_cell.angle_beta   90.00
_cell.angle_gamma   90.00
#
_symmetry.space_group_name_H-M   'P 1'
#
loop_
_entity.id
_entity.type
_entity.pdbx_description
1 polymer ?
#
loop_
_entity_poly.entity_id
_entity_poly.type
_entity_poly.pdbx_seq_one_letter_code
_entity_poly.pdbx_strand_id
1 'polypeptide(L)'
;MDPAAVKENLIPILSQIQTDSGLDCPPLTGVTTPVEDLPGFDSKVWPAATTILATEIGATIPNDVNIFINETTKLPRSIDEMAIFVCDIHKKHSEQEAAAA
;
A
#
# COMPACT_ATOMS: atom_id res chain seq x y z
N MET A 1 4.82 -9.59 10.48
CA MET A 1 4.71 -9.54 9.00
C MET A 1 6.05 -9.12 8.41
N ASP A 2 6.39 -9.63 7.23
CA ASP A 2 7.63 -9.35 6.51
C ASP A 2 7.39 -8.33 5.37
N PRO A 3 8.15 -7.22 5.29
CA PRO A 3 8.04 -6.27 4.18
C PRO A 3 8.19 -6.91 2.80
N ALA A 4 9.03 -7.94 2.65
CA ALA A 4 9.17 -8.62 1.35
C ALA A 4 7.85 -9.25 0.91
N ALA A 5 7.15 -9.94 1.81
CA ALA A 5 5.84 -10.52 1.53
C ALA A 5 4.77 -9.45 1.21
N VAL A 6 4.79 -8.29 1.90
CA VAL A 6 3.87 -7.19 1.59
C VAL A 6 4.12 -6.67 0.17
N LYS A 7 5.38 -6.47 -0.20
CA LYS A 7 5.77 -6.05 -1.56
C LYS A 7 5.35 -7.05 -2.63
N GLU A 8 5.56 -8.35 -2.38
CA GLU A 8 5.17 -9.43 -3.30
C GLU A 8 3.66 -9.46 -3.56
N ASN A 9 2.85 -9.04 -2.59
CA ASN A 9 1.40 -8.86 -2.77
C ASN A 9 1.05 -7.52 -3.42
N LEU A 10 1.76 -6.43 -3.09
CA LEU A 10 1.43 -5.09 -3.56
C LEU A 10 1.65 -4.90 -5.07
N ILE A 11 2.75 -5.45 -5.60
CA ILE A 11 3.06 -5.38 -7.05
C ILE A 11 1.94 -5.96 -7.93
N PRO A 12 1.47 -7.22 -7.73
CA PRO A 12 0.40 -7.78 -8.55
C PRO A 12 -0.93 -7.03 -8.37
N ILE A 13 -1.24 -6.52 -7.17
CA ILE A 13 -2.45 -5.72 -6.94
C ILE A 13 -2.43 -4.45 -7.79
N LEU A 14 -1.34 -3.69 -7.75
CA LEU A 14 -1.19 -2.46 -8.54
C LEU A 14 -1.26 -2.76 -10.04
N SER A 15 -0.67 -3.87 -10.47
CA SER A 15 -0.70 -4.31 -11.87
C SER A 15 -2.13 -4.68 -12.32
N GLN A 16 -2.88 -5.37 -11.46
CA GLN A 16 -4.26 -5.75 -11.72
C GLN A 16 -5.15 -4.51 -11.81
N ILE A 17 -5.00 -3.55 -10.90
CA ILE A 17 -5.77 -2.29 -10.91
C ILE A 17 -5.55 -1.52 -12.21
N GLN A 18 -4.31 -1.41 -12.70
CA GLN A 18 -4.02 -0.75 -13.98
C GLN A 18 -4.67 -1.50 -15.15
N THR A 19 -4.59 -2.83 -15.13
CA THR A 19 -5.21 -3.70 -16.14
C THR A 19 -6.73 -3.50 -16.18
N ASP A 20 -7.38 -3.53 -15.02
CA ASP A 20 -8.84 -3.35 -14.90
C ASP A 20 -9.28 -1.94 -15.29
N SER A 21 -8.41 -0.95 -15.10
CA SER A 21 -8.63 0.44 -15.50
C SER A 21 -8.36 0.69 -17.00
N GLY A 22 -7.79 -0.28 -17.71
CA GLY A 22 -7.36 -0.13 -19.10
C GLY A 22 -6.22 0.88 -19.28
N LEU A 23 -5.38 1.05 -18.25
CA LEU A 23 -4.28 2.00 -18.22
C LEU A 23 -2.94 1.29 -18.38
N ASP A 24 -1.93 2.03 -18.84
CA ASP A 24 -0.58 1.50 -18.96
C ASP A 24 -0.03 1.09 -17.58
N CYS A 25 0.59 -0.09 -17.54
CA CYS A 25 1.29 -0.60 -16.36
C CYS A 25 2.78 -0.77 -16.68
N PRO A 26 3.64 0.21 -16.36
CA PRO A 26 5.08 0.02 -16.47
C PRO A 26 5.56 -1.09 -15.51
N PRO A 27 6.77 -1.64 -15.72
CA PRO A 27 7.36 -2.60 -14.80
C PRO A 27 7.45 -2.03 -13.38
N LEU A 28 6.77 -2.67 -12.43
CA LEU A 28 6.76 -2.25 -11.04
C LEU A 28 7.96 -2.84 -10.30
N THR A 29 8.69 -1.97 -9.60
CA THR A 29 9.86 -2.34 -8.80
C THR A 29 9.77 -1.72 -7.42
N GLY A 30 10.70 -2.05 -6.53
CA GLY A 30 10.72 -1.49 -5.17
C GLY A 30 10.81 0.03 -5.11
N VAL A 31 11.44 0.65 -6.11
CA VAL A 31 11.60 2.12 -6.19
C VAL A 31 10.43 2.82 -6.86
N THR A 32 9.48 2.08 -7.44
CA THR A 32 8.32 2.66 -8.12
C THR A 32 7.43 3.36 -7.11
N THR A 33 7.00 4.57 -7.46
CA THR A 33 6.11 5.42 -6.68
C THR A 33 4.74 5.46 -7.37
N PRO A 34 3.72 4.71 -6.91
CA PRO A 34 2.47 4.55 -7.65
C PRO A 34 1.77 5.86 -8.02
N VAL A 35 1.74 6.84 -7.10
CA VAL A 35 1.05 8.12 -7.33
C VAL A 35 1.73 8.98 -8.41
N GLU A 36 3.03 8.74 -8.67
CA GLU A 36 3.79 9.49 -9.68
C GLU A 36 3.95 8.69 -10.98
N ASP A 37 4.23 7.39 -10.86
CA ASP A 37 4.63 6.52 -11.97
C ASP A 37 3.46 5.80 -12.63
N LEU A 38 2.34 5.59 -11.93
CA LEU A 38 1.17 4.91 -12.48
C LEU A 38 0.15 5.94 -13.00
N PRO A 39 -0.18 5.91 -14.31
CA PRO A 39 -1.19 6.80 -14.85
C PRO A 39 -2.54 6.54 -14.17
N GLY A 40 -3.23 7.62 -13.80
CA GLY A 40 -4.56 7.56 -13.19
C GLY A 40 -4.58 7.10 -11.73
N PHE A 41 -3.44 6.80 -11.12
CA PHE A 41 -3.37 6.38 -9.73
C PHE A 41 -3.51 7.58 -8.78
N ASP A 42 -4.75 7.86 -8.36
CA ASP A 42 -5.09 9.04 -7.57
C ASP A 42 -5.84 8.72 -6.25
N SER A 43 -6.37 9.77 -5.62
CA SER A 43 -7.17 9.72 -4.38
C SER A 43 -8.33 8.72 -4.37
N LYS A 44 -8.83 8.30 -5.54
CA LYS A 44 -9.97 7.39 -5.69
C LYS A 44 -9.54 5.94 -5.88
N VAL A 45 -8.31 5.73 -6.37
CA VAL A 45 -7.78 4.39 -6.67
C VAL A 45 -7.07 3.80 -5.47
N TRP A 46 -6.30 4.62 -4.74
CA TRP A 46 -5.52 4.11 -3.61
C TRP A 46 -6.34 3.44 -2.48
N PRO A 47 -7.57 3.87 -2.13
CA PRO A 47 -8.35 3.17 -1.10
C PRO A 47 -8.72 1.74 -1.51
N ALA A 48 -8.97 1.52 -2.81
CA ALA A 48 -9.22 0.19 -3.34
C ALA A 48 -7.96 -0.69 -3.23
N ALA A 49 -6.79 -0.15 -3.63
CA ALA A 49 -5.52 -0.85 -3.50
C ALA A 49 -5.20 -1.22 -2.04
N THR A 50 -5.42 -0.29 -1.09
CA THR A 50 -5.25 -0.54 0.36
C THR A 50 -6.19 -1.64 0.86
N THR A 51 -7.45 -1.64 0.43
CA THR A 51 -8.45 -2.64 0.85
C THR A 51 -8.09 -4.04 0.35
N ILE A 52 -7.67 -4.15 -0.91
CA ILE A 52 -7.24 -5.42 -1.50
C ILE A 52 -5.99 -5.91 -0.76
N LEU A 53 -5.00 -5.04 -0.56
CA LEU A 53 -3.77 -5.41 0.17
C LEU A 53 -4.07 -5.93 1.57
N ALA A 54 -4.89 -5.21 2.35
CA ALA A 54 -5.30 -5.61 3.69
C ALA A 54 -5.92 -7.02 3.72
N THR A 55 -6.76 -7.31 2.70
CA THR A 55 -7.39 -8.61 2.52
C THR A 55 -6.36 -9.70 2.21
N GLU A 56 -5.46 -9.47 1.26
CA GLU A 56 -4.44 -10.44 0.82
C GLU A 56 -3.45 -10.80 1.94
N ILE A 57 -3.01 -9.81 2.73
CA ILE A 57 -2.05 -10.03 3.81
C ILE A 57 -2.72 -10.43 5.13
N GLY A 58 -4.06 -10.50 5.18
CA GLY A 58 -4.82 -10.83 6.37
C GLY A 58 -4.61 -9.86 7.53
N ALA A 59 -4.38 -8.58 7.24
CA ALA A 59 -4.13 -7.54 8.24
C ALA A 59 -5.15 -6.40 8.15
N THR A 60 -5.44 -5.77 9.28
CA THR A 60 -6.23 -4.53 9.28
C THR A 60 -5.33 -3.34 8.98
N ILE A 61 -5.66 -2.60 7.91
CA ILE A 61 -5.07 -1.29 7.62
C ILE A 61 -6.17 -0.25 7.90
N PRO A 62 -5.93 0.75 8.77
CA PRO A 62 -6.92 1.78 9.06
C PRO A 62 -7.35 2.54 7.79
N ASN A 63 -8.65 2.75 7.61
CA ASN A 63 -9.22 3.40 6.44
C ASN A 63 -8.84 4.90 6.31
N ASP A 64 -8.41 5.51 7.42
CA ASP A 64 -7.94 6.88 7.51
C ASP A 64 -6.45 7.03 7.20
N VAL A 65 -5.72 5.93 6.98
CA VAL A 65 -4.28 5.95 6.70
C VAL A 65 -4.01 5.77 5.21
N ASN A 66 -3.44 6.80 4.60
CA ASN A 66 -2.92 6.69 3.24
C ASN A 66 -1.53 6.04 3.25
N ILE A 67 -1.44 4.80 2.78
CA ILE A 67 -0.15 4.08 2.72
C ILE A 67 0.76 4.54 1.57
N PHE A 68 0.23 5.28 0.59
CA PHE A 68 0.93 5.70 -0.62
C PHE A 68 1.57 7.09 -0.49
N ILE A 69 1.09 7.91 0.44
CA ILE A 69 1.62 9.25 0.70
C ILE A 69 2.06 9.34 2.16
N ASN A 70 3.25 9.88 2.41
CA ASN A 70 3.67 10.24 3.75
C ASN A 70 2.88 11.47 4.23
N GLU A 71 2.03 11.31 5.24
CA GLU A 71 1.19 12.41 5.71
C GLU A 71 1.95 13.58 6.32
N THR A 72 3.16 13.35 6.84
CA THR A 72 4.00 14.37 7.45
C THR A 72 4.72 15.19 6.39
N THR A 73 5.36 14.52 5.43
CA THR A 73 6.16 15.20 4.40
C THR A 73 5.36 15.57 3.16
N LYS A 74 4.15 15.00 3.01
CA LYS A 74 3.30 15.04 1.81
C LYS A 74 3.98 14.49 0.56
N LEU A 75 5.04 13.70 0.73
CA LEU A 75 5.74 13.05 -0.36
C LEU A 75 5.16 11.67 -0.63
N PRO A 76 5.07 11.26 -1.90
CA PRO A 76 4.75 9.89 -2.27
C PRO A 76 5.75 8.88 -1.72
N ARG A 77 5.28 7.65 -1.47
CA ARG A 77 6.10 6.52 -1.05
C ARG A 77 6.34 5.57 -2.21
N SER A 78 7.57 5.08 -2.27
CA SER A 78 7.95 3.95 -3.12
C SER A 78 7.35 2.62 -2.59
N ILE A 79 7.28 1.60 -3.43
CA ILE A 79 6.80 0.27 -3.05
C ILE A 79 7.54 -0.33 -1.85
N ASP A 80 8.86 -0.15 -1.79
CA ASP A 80 9.65 -0.62 -0.64
C ASP A 80 9.28 0.13 0.65
N GLU A 81 9.08 1.44 0.58
CA GLU A 81 8.65 2.24 1.74
C GLU A 81 7.24 1.90 2.20
N MET A 82 6.32 1.65 1.26
CA MET A 82 4.96 1.21 1.57
C MET A 82 4.97 -0.12 2.32
N ALA A 83 5.76 -1.08 1.87
CA ALA A 83 5.87 -2.39 2.51
C ALA A 83 6.39 -2.30 3.96
N ILE A 84 7.39 -1.44 4.20
CA ILE A 84 7.89 -1.16 5.55
C ILE A 84 6.80 -0.49 6.39
N PHE A 85 6.14 0.53 5.84
CA PHE A 85 5.11 1.29 6.56
C PHE A 85 3.91 0.43 6.97
N VAL A 86 3.43 -0.43 6.08
CA VAL A 86 2.33 -1.37 6.37
C VAL A 86 2.72 -2.36 7.47
N CYS A 87 3.96 -2.85 7.47
CA CYS A 87 4.47 -3.67 8.57
C CYS A 87 4.47 -2.91 9.91
N ASP A 88 4.82 -1.63 9.90
CA ASP A 88 4.86 -0.81 11.12
C ASP A 88 3.46 -0.45 11.63
N ILE A 89 2.50 -0.18 10.74
CA ILE A 89 1.08 -0.01 11.10
C ILE A 89 0.59 -1.27 11.81
N HIS A 90 0.85 -2.44 11.22
CA HIS A 90 0.38 -3.70 11.77
C HIS A 90 0.95 -3.98 13.18
N LYS A 91 2.25 -3.74 13.38
CA LYS A 91 2.89 -3.86 14.72
C LYS A 91 2.23 -2.94 15.74
N LYS A 92 2.04 -1.65 15.40
CA LYS A 92 1.42 -0.66 16.30
C LYS A 92 -0.02 -1.02 16.65
N HIS A 93 -0.79 -1.50 15.68
CA HIS A 93 -2.17 -1.94 15.92
C HIS A 93 -2.22 -3.14 16.87
N SER A 94 -1.34 -4.13 16.70
CA SER A 94 -1.27 -5.27 17.62
C SER A 94 -0.88 -4.88 19.04
N GLU A 95 -0.03 -3.85 19.22
CA GLU A 95 0.35 -3.33 20.54
C GLU A 95 -0.79 -2.54 21.19
N GLN A 96 -1.53 -1.73 20.42
CA GLN A 96 -2.69 -0.97 20.93
C GLN A 96 -3.86 -1.87 21.32
N GLU A 97 -4.14 -2.92 20.54
CA GLU A 97 -5.22 -3.87 20.84
C GLU A 97 -4.90 -4.71 22.08
N ALA A 98 -3.63 -5.12 22.25
CA ALA A 98 -3.18 -5.82 23.45
C ALA A 98 -3.21 -4.95 24.72
N ALA A 99 -3.02 -3.63 24.59
CA ALA A 99 -3.09 -2.70 25.72
C ALA A 99 -4.52 -2.32 26.14
N ALA A 100 -5.52 -2.58 25.29
CA ALA A 100 -6.93 -2.28 25.54
C ALA A 100 -7.73 -3.48 26.09
N ALA A 101 -7.11 -4.67 26.20
CA ALA A 101 -7.68 -5.91 26.74
C ALA A 101 -7.24 -6.16 28.19
#